data_AF-A0A1C6I1V4-F1
#
_entry.id   AF-A0A1C6I1V4-F1
#
_cell.length_a   1.000
_cell.length_b   1.000
_cell.length_c   1.000
_cell.angle_alpha   90.00
_cell.angle_beta   90.00
_cell.angle_gamma   90.00
#
_symmetry.space_group_name_H-M   'P 1'
#
loop_
_entity.id
_entity.type
_entity.pdbx_description
1 polymer ?
#
loop_
_entity_poly.entity_id
_entity_poly.type
_entity_poly.pdbx_seq_one_letter_code
_entity_poly.pdbx_strand_id
1 'polypeptide(L)'
;MYSRFLLENGVFLSLMDMGKDLPEYEEIPVPLRLPENQQRAYDDLEHAFHEIFKDRSCEGRKLARKLLSVSLNLMMAYPDQPYGHKPIVHPVTADPILVPEDSGASTDETEKDARALEIIRAKVAAEERVLPYVNWVRLDSRTRLKRFLTDAGVRAEIMEDTVPPRKREEWVANHLRQGMQVMIVNPAKIEKGCASVRTPYFV
;
A
#
# COMPACT_ATOMS: atom_id res chain seq x y z
N MET A 1 -26.76 7.17 29.00
CA MET A 1 -28.20 6.84 28.88
C MET A 1 -28.61 6.32 27.49
N TYR A 2 -27.68 6.00 26.56
CA TYR A 2 -28.03 5.57 25.19
C TYR A 2 -27.77 4.08 24.88
N SER A 3 -26.99 3.37 25.69
CA SER A 3 -26.66 1.96 25.45
C SER A 3 -27.78 0.98 25.78
N ARG A 4 -28.76 1.38 26.60
CA ARG A 4 -29.83 0.50 27.09
C ARG A 4 -30.97 0.27 26.09
N PHE A 5 -31.08 1.09 25.03
CA PHE A 5 -32.15 0.99 24.02
C PHE A 5 -31.69 0.45 22.65
N LEU A 6 -30.37 0.28 22.44
CA LEU A 6 -29.82 -0.21 21.16
C LEU A 6 -29.77 -1.74 21.07
N LEU A 7 -29.70 -2.45 22.21
CA LEU A 7 -29.63 -3.90 22.24
C LEU A 7 -30.94 -4.58 21.84
N GLU A 8 -32.09 -4.01 22.20
CA GLU A 8 -33.41 -4.58 21.89
C GLU A 8 -33.83 -4.37 20.42
N ASN A 9 -33.12 -3.52 19.66
CA ASN A 9 -33.37 -3.24 18.25
C ASN A 9 -32.20 -3.62 17.33
N GLY A 10 -31.15 -4.26 17.87
CA GLY A 10 -29.97 -4.66 17.12
C GLY A 10 -30.12 -6.10 16.62
N VAL A 11 -30.28 -6.28 15.31
CA VAL A 11 -30.15 -7.61 14.69
C VAL A 11 -28.67 -7.83 14.36
N PHE A 12 -28.07 -8.82 15.01
CA PHE A 12 -26.74 -9.32 14.64
C PHE A 12 -26.90 -10.30 13.49
N LEU A 13 -26.81 -9.79 12.26
CA LEU A 13 -26.73 -10.63 11.07
C LEU A 13 -25.28 -11.02 10.85
N SER A 14 -24.98 -12.31 10.82
CA SER A 14 -23.73 -12.78 10.22
C SER A 14 -23.87 -12.78 8.69
N LEU A 15 -22.75 -12.70 7.96
CA LEU A 15 -22.76 -12.82 6.49
C LEU A 15 -23.40 -14.13 6.01
N MET A 16 -23.31 -15.19 6.82
CA MET A 16 -23.93 -16.49 6.56
C MET A 16 -25.46 -16.43 6.63
N ASP A 17 -26.01 -15.56 7.49
CA ASP A 17 -27.47 -15.41 7.67
C ASP A 17 -28.13 -14.62 6.52
N MET A 18 -27.33 -13.99 5.65
CA MET A 18 -27.84 -13.15 4.56
C MET A 18 -28.29 -13.93 3.32
N GLY A 19 -28.14 -15.26 3.30
CA GLY A 19 -28.68 -16.14 2.25
C GLY A 19 -28.25 -15.77 0.82
N LYS A 20 -27.09 -15.12 0.67
CA LYS A 20 -26.54 -14.73 -0.63
C LYS A 20 -25.46 -15.74 -1.01
N ASP A 21 -25.54 -16.25 -2.23
CA ASP A 21 -24.41 -16.91 -2.89
C ASP A 21 -23.31 -15.86 -3.09
N LEU A 22 -22.50 -15.66 -2.04
CA LEU A 22 -21.32 -14.80 -2.12
C LEU A 22 -20.31 -15.48 -3.05
N PRO A 23 -19.62 -14.73 -3.92
CA PRO A 23 -18.53 -15.28 -4.70
C PRO A 23 -17.50 -15.94 -3.78
N GLU A 24 -16.87 -17.02 -4.25
CA GLU A 24 -15.77 -17.63 -3.52
C GLU A 24 -14.61 -16.62 -3.41
N TYR A 25 -14.11 -16.45 -2.19
CA TYR A 25 -12.94 -15.62 -1.93
C TYR A 25 -11.69 -16.47 -2.08
N GLU A 26 -10.82 -16.07 -3.00
CA GLU A 26 -9.54 -16.73 -3.26
C GLU A 26 -8.37 -15.76 -2.97
N GLU A 27 -7.38 -16.24 -2.20
CA GLU A 27 -6.12 -15.53 -1.99
C GLU A 27 -5.01 -16.17 -2.81
N ILE A 28 -4.50 -15.42 -3.79
CA ILE A 28 -3.42 -15.88 -4.66
C ILE A 28 -2.14 -15.11 -4.30
N PRO A 29 -1.20 -15.69 -3.54
CA PRO A 29 0.08 -15.05 -3.27
C PRO A 29 0.93 -15.00 -4.55
N VAL A 30 1.41 -13.81 -4.90
CA VAL A 30 2.28 -13.59 -6.08
C VAL A 30 3.70 -13.27 -5.61
N PRO A 31 4.63 -14.24 -5.57
CA PRO A 31 6.00 -13.98 -5.18
C PRO A 31 6.73 -13.20 -6.28
N LEU A 32 7.48 -12.19 -5.88
CA LEU A 32 8.31 -11.37 -6.75
C LEU A 32 9.76 -11.40 -6.27
N ARG A 33 10.69 -11.19 -7.19
CA ARG A 33 12.12 -11.06 -6.89
C ARG A 33 12.57 -9.65 -7.20
N LEU A 34 13.50 -9.14 -6.42
CA LEU A 34 14.15 -7.87 -6.73
C LEU A 34 15.07 -8.04 -7.94
N PRO A 35 15.13 -7.06 -8.85
CA PRO A 35 16.19 -6.96 -9.84
C PRO A 35 17.58 -6.96 -9.18
N GLU A 36 18.60 -7.45 -9.88
CA GLU A 36 19.94 -7.67 -9.28
C GLU A 36 20.55 -6.41 -8.65
N ASN A 37 20.39 -5.26 -9.29
CA ASN A 37 20.86 -3.97 -8.77
C ASN A 37 20.12 -3.57 -7.48
N GLN A 38 18.79 -3.76 -7.44
CA GLN A 38 17.98 -3.45 -6.26
C GLN A 38 18.23 -4.44 -5.13
N GLN A 39 18.43 -5.73 -5.44
CA GLN A 39 18.79 -6.76 -4.46
C GLN A 39 20.13 -6.44 -3.81
N ARG A 40 21.15 -6.09 -4.60
CA ARG A 40 22.47 -5.71 -4.08
C ARG A 40 22.37 -4.52 -3.13
N ALA A 41 21.70 -3.45 -3.55
CA ALA A 41 21.56 -2.26 -2.72
C ALA A 41 20.75 -2.53 -1.44
N TYR A 42 19.75 -3.42 -1.50
CA TYR A 42 19.00 -3.87 -0.34
C TYR A 42 19.88 -4.69 0.63
N ASP A 43 20.69 -5.61 0.11
CA ASP A 43 21.61 -6.44 0.90
C ASP A 43 22.69 -5.57 1.57
N ASP A 44 23.21 -4.57 0.87
CA ASP A 44 24.18 -3.61 1.40
C ASP A 44 23.57 -2.77 2.53
N LEU A 45 22.30 -2.33 2.39
CA LEU A 45 21.54 -1.66 3.46
C LEU A 45 21.33 -2.57 4.67
N GLU A 46 20.91 -3.81 4.45
CA GLU A 46 20.70 -4.80 5.50
C GLU A 46 21.99 -5.06 6.28
N HIS A 47 23.09 -5.27 5.56
CA HIS A 47 24.41 -5.49 6.13
C HIS A 47 24.85 -4.30 6.99
N ALA A 48 24.70 -3.07 6.48
CA ALA A 48 25.05 -1.86 7.23
C ALA A 48 24.28 -1.74 8.54
N PHE A 49 22.95 -1.97 8.53
CA PHE A 49 22.16 -1.96 9.76
C PHE A 49 22.55 -3.07 10.72
N HIS A 50 22.85 -4.26 10.20
CA HIS A 50 23.27 -5.38 11.03
C HIS A 50 24.59 -5.06 11.75
N GLU A 51 25.57 -4.46 11.07
CA GLU A 51 26.82 -4.03 11.71
C GLU A 51 26.58 -2.95 12.79
N ILE A 52 25.70 -1.98 12.53
CA ILE A 52 25.32 -0.96 13.52
C ILE A 52 24.67 -1.60 14.76
N PHE A 53 23.81 -2.62 14.56
CA PHE A 53 23.08 -3.27 15.65
C PHE A 53 23.87 -4.33 16.41
N LYS A 54 25.01 -4.78 15.87
CA LYS A 54 25.93 -5.71 16.55
C LYS A 54 26.67 -5.08 17.71
N ASP A 55 26.88 -3.76 17.72
CA ASP A 55 27.63 -3.10 18.79
C ASP A 55 26.91 -3.27 20.16
N ARG A 56 27.57 -4.01 21.06
CA ARG A 56 27.07 -4.32 22.41
C ARG A 56 27.42 -3.26 23.45
N SER A 57 28.19 -2.23 23.07
CA SER A 57 28.52 -1.10 23.93
C SER A 57 27.26 -0.37 24.44
N CYS A 58 27.40 0.41 25.51
CA CYS A 58 26.28 1.22 26.03
C CYS A 58 25.80 2.24 24.99
N GLU A 59 26.73 2.81 24.23
CA GLU A 59 26.45 3.82 23.20
C GLU A 59 25.82 3.17 21.95
N GLY A 60 26.38 2.06 21.48
CA GLY A 60 25.83 1.27 20.38
C GLY A 60 24.39 0.83 20.62
N ARG A 61 24.07 0.31 21.82
CA ARG A 61 22.68 -0.04 22.16
C ARG A 61 21.73 1.16 22.17
N LYS A 62 22.19 2.33 22.62
CA LYS A 62 21.39 3.56 22.58
C LYS A 62 21.15 4.02 21.13
N LEU A 63 22.18 3.93 20.29
CA LEU A 63 22.09 4.26 18.87
C LEU A 63 21.15 3.31 18.14
N ALA A 64 21.33 1.99 18.30
CA ALA A 64 20.49 0.95 17.71
C ALA A 64 19.01 1.17 18.04
N ARG A 65 18.69 1.46 19.31
CA ARG A 65 17.30 1.72 19.74
C ARG A 65 16.69 2.96 19.07
N LYS A 66 17.50 3.98 18.77
CA LYS A 66 17.05 5.18 18.06
C LYS A 66 16.88 4.94 16.55
N LEU A 67 17.72 4.08 15.96
CA LEU A 67 17.70 3.80 14.53
C LEU A 67 16.70 2.71 14.12
N LEU A 68 16.26 1.85 15.03
CA LEU A 68 15.39 0.70 14.73
C LEU A 68 14.12 1.07 13.94
N SER A 69 13.42 2.13 14.33
CA SER A 69 12.20 2.53 13.60
C SER A 69 12.52 3.07 12.20
N VAL A 70 13.62 3.81 12.07
CA VAL A 70 14.05 4.36 10.77
C VAL A 70 14.51 3.24 9.85
N SER A 71 15.28 2.27 10.36
CA SER A 71 15.76 1.14 9.58
C SER A 71 14.61 0.27 9.09
N LEU A 72 13.66 -0.09 9.96
CA LEU A 72 12.49 -0.89 9.56
C LEU A 72 11.66 -0.18 8.49
N ASN A 73 11.44 1.14 8.64
CA ASN A 73 10.70 1.92 7.64
C ASN A 73 11.44 1.98 6.30
N LEU A 74 12.77 2.16 6.30
CA LEU A 74 13.56 2.15 5.07
C LEU A 74 13.50 0.77 4.40
N MET A 75 13.79 -0.30 5.14
CA MET A 75 13.80 -1.66 4.60
C MET A 75 12.44 -2.09 4.06
N MET A 76 11.33 -1.68 4.69
CA MET A 76 9.98 -1.95 4.17
C MET A 76 9.66 -1.13 2.91
N ALA A 77 10.16 0.10 2.80
CA ALA A 77 9.86 1.00 1.69
C ALA A 77 10.75 0.76 0.46
N TYR A 78 12.00 0.33 0.66
CA TYR A 78 13.01 0.22 -0.40
C TYR A 78 12.61 -0.71 -1.56
N PRO A 79 11.97 -1.87 -1.33
CA PRO A 79 11.45 -2.72 -2.42
C PRO A 79 10.46 -2.00 -3.35
N ASP A 80 9.57 -1.18 -2.77
CA ASP A 80 8.52 -0.46 -3.51
C ASP A 80 8.99 0.88 -4.08
N GLN A 81 10.01 1.49 -3.47
CA GLN A 81 10.59 2.77 -3.88
C GLN A 81 12.11 2.70 -3.66
N PRO A 82 12.90 2.20 -4.64
CA PRO A 82 14.35 2.03 -4.51
C PRO A 82 15.15 3.35 -4.63
N TYR A 83 14.51 4.50 -4.37
CA TYR A 83 15.07 5.81 -4.66
C TYR A 83 14.54 6.90 -3.72
N GLY A 84 15.28 8.01 -3.65
CA GLY A 84 14.84 9.26 -3.01
C GLY A 84 14.76 9.15 -1.49
N HIS A 85 15.43 8.16 -0.90
CA HIS A 85 15.52 8.01 0.55
C HIS A 85 16.54 8.98 1.12
N LYS A 86 16.20 9.60 2.26
CA LYS A 86 17.12 10.52 2.93
C LYS A 86 18.27 9.73 3.59
N PRO A 87 19.47 10.32 3.66
CA PRO A 87 20.54 9.78 4.50
C PRO A 87 20.07 9.55 5.93
N ILE A 88 20.47 8.42 6.50
CA ILE A 88 20.30 8.13 7.91
C ILE A 88 21.44 8.80 8.65
N VAL A 89 21.09 9.72 9.54
CA VAL A 89 22.05 10.52 10.30
C VAL A 89 22.11 10.10 11.76
N HIS A 90 23.25 10.33 12.39
CA HIS A 90 23.42 10.11 13.82
C HIS A 90 22.50 11.08 14.59
N PRO A 91 21.68 10.59 15.54
CA PRO A 91 20.62 11.37 16.16
C PRO A 91 21.10 12.49 17.09
N VAL A 92 22.42 12.64 17.30
CA VAL A 92 23.00 13.68 18.16
C VAL A 92 23.95 14.57 17.36
N THR A 93 24.82 13.98 16.53
CA THR A 93 25.84 14.72 15.79
C THR A 93 25.37 15.17 14.41
N ALA A 94 24.26 14.60 13.92
CA ALA A 94 23.71 14.80 12.58
C ALA A 94 24.62 14.34 11.43
N ASP A 95 25.70 13.62 11.73
CA ASP A 95 26.60 13.06 10.72
C ASP A 95 25.91 11.91 9.96
N PRO A 96 26.12 11.77 8.64
CA PRO A 96 25.57 10.66 7.87
C PRO A 96 26.20 9.33 8.33
N ILE A 97 25.35 8.38 8.73
CA ILE A 97 25.71 7.00 9.06
C ILE A 97 25.58 6.12 7.82
N LEU A 98 24.49 6.27 7.07
CA LEU A 98 24.16 5.45 5.92
C LEU A 98 23.44 6.30 4.88
N VAL A 99 23.88 6.23 3.62
CA VAL A 99 23.21 6.87 2.49
C VAL A 99 22.65 5.73 1.62
N PRO A 100 21.32 5.55 1.56
CA PRO A 100 20.74 4.55 0.68
C PRO A 100 21.08 4.83 -0.77
N GLU A 101 21.51 3.80 -1.50
CA GLU A 101 21.72 3.90 -2.94
C GLU A 101 20.38 4.05 -3.65
N ASP A 102 20.31 4.93 -4.64
CA ASP A 102 19.18 4.98 -5.56
C ASP A 102 19.39 3.91 -6.65
N SER A 103 18.80 2.73 -6.48
CA SER A 103 18.91 1.61 -7.43
C SER A 103 17.85 1.63 -8.53
N GLY A 104 17.00 2.66 -8.56
CA GLY A 104 16.05 2.93 -9.63
C GLY A 104 15.61 4.40 -9.63
N ALA A 105 14.59 4.73 -10.41
CA ALA A 105 14.02 6.08 -10.46
C ALA A 105 12.48 6.08 -10.40
N SER A 106 11.89 7.24 -10.13
CA SER A 106 10.43 7.39 -10.06
C SER A 106 9.70 7.26 -11.39
N THR A 107 10.44 7.29 -12.49
CA THR A 107 9.95 7.00 -13.84
C THR A 107 9.95 5.52 -14.15
N ASP A 108 10.73 4.72 -13.42
CA ASP A 108 10.96 3.33 -13.74
C ASP A 108 9.82 2.47 -13.22
N GLU A 109 9.45 1.47 -14.02
CA GLU A 109 8.49 0.45 -13.62
C GLU A 109 9.23 -0.58 -12.75
N THR A 110 8.79 -0.75 -11.50
CA THR A 110 9.31 -1.83 -10.63
C THR A 110 8.70 -3.17 -11.02
N GLU A 111 9.32 -4.29 -10.64
CA GLU A 111 8.75 -5.64 -10.82
C GLU A 111 7.32 -5.77 -10.27
N LYS A 112 7.05 -5.08 -9.15
CA LYS A 112 5.71 -5.03 -8.55
C LYS A 112 4.74 -4.22 -9.39
N ASP A 113 5.17 -3.10 -9.95
CA ASP A 113 4.35 -2.29 -10.85
C ASP A 113 4.02 -3.09 -12.12
N ALA A 114 5.01 -3.72 -12.74
CA ALA A 114 4.86 -4.56 -13.93
C ALA A 114 3.84 -5.67 -13.71
N ARG A 115 4.00 -6.43 -12.62
CA ARG A 115 3.10 -7.53 -12.29
C ARG A 115 1.70 -7.05 -11.94
N ALA A 116 1.57 -5.95 -11.21
CA ALA A 116 0.27 -5.36 -10.90
C ALA A 116 -0.45 -4.91 -12.17
N LEU A 117 0.26 -4.26 -13.10
CA LEU A 117 -0.28 -3.83 -14.40
C LEU A 117 -0.74 -5.02 -15.23
N GLU A 118 0.04 -6.10 -15.28
CA GLU A 118 -0.33 -7.34 -15.98
C GLU A 118 -1.65 -7.90 -15.45
N ILE A 119 -1.77 -8.07 -14.13
CA ILE A 119 -2.97 -8.61 -13.47
C ILE A 119 -4.17 -7.68 -13.71
N ILE A 120 -3.98 -6.37 -13.52
CA ILE A 120 -5.04 -5.38 -13.69
C ILE A 120 -5.53 -5.36 -15.14
N ARG A 121 -4.62 -5.36 -16.12
CA ARG A 121 -4.97 -5.36 -17.54
C ARG A 121 -5.76 -6.60 -17.93
N ALA A 122 -5.36 -7.78 -17.43
CA ALA A 122 -6.08 -9.03 -17.69
C ALA A 122 -7.53 -8.95 -17.17
N LYS A 123 -7.73 -8.47 -15.95
CA LYS A 123 -9.07 -8.27 -15.35
C LYS A 123 -9.88 -7.23 -16.11
N VAL A 124 -9.28 -6.09 -16.44
CA VAL A 124 -9.95 -5.03 -17.20
C VAL A 124 -10.35 -5.49 -18.60
N ALA A 125 -9.54 -6.32 -19.26
CA ALA A 125 -9.87 -6.91 -20.56
C ALA A 125 -11.03 -7.92 -20.47
N ALA A 126 -11.24 -8.54 -19.30
CA ALA A 126 -12.40 -9.37 -18.99
C ALA A 126 -13.63 -8.57 -18.54
N GLU A 127 -13.63 -7.24 -18.71
CA GLU A 127 -14.67 -6.31 -18.27
C GLU A 127 -14.88 -6.28 -16.73
N GLU A 128 -13.92 -6.81 -15.97
CA GLU A 128 -13.89 -6.71 -14.51
C GLU A 128 -13.35 -5.36 -14.06
N ARG A 129 -13.62 -5.02 -12.80
CA ARG A 129 -13.13 -3.79 -12.16
C ARG A 129 -12.21 -4.15 -11.01
N VAL A 130 -11.13 -3.39 -10.86
CA VAL A 130 -10.06 -3.74 -9.94
C VAL A 130 -9.93 -2.70 -8.82
N LEU A 131 -9.67 -3.19 -7.61
CA LEU A 131 -9.52 -2.38 -6.40
C LEU A 131 -8.13 -2.59 -5.77
N PRO A 132 -7.06 -1.93 -6.25
CA PRO A 132 -5.75 -2.03 -5.63
C PRO A 132 -5.72 -1.34 -4.25
N TYR A 133 -5.37 -2.11 -3.23
CA TYR A 133 -5.09 -1.60 -1.89
C TYR A 133 -3.62 -1.20 -1.75
N VAL A 134 -3.36 0.06 -1.40
CA VAL A 134 -2.00 0.59 -1.19
C VAL A 134 -1.90 1.19 0.21
N ASN A 135 -1.09 0.54 1.07
CA ASN A 135 -0.94 0.89 2.49
C ASN A 135 -0.08 2.13 2.71
N TRP A 136 1.00 2.28 1.95
CA TRP A 136 2.03 3.28 2.19
C TRP A 136 1.69 4.61 1.51
N VAL A 137 1.00 5.48 2.25
CA VAL A 137 0.56 6.81 1.75
C VAL A 137 1.73 7.76 1.49
N ARG A 138 2.88 7.55 2.16
CA ARG A 138 4.09 8.40 2.04
C ARG A 138 4.94 8.12 0.80
N LEU A 139 4.73 6.97 0.15
CA LEU A 139 5.41 6.63 -1.10
C LEU A 139 4.59 7.19 -2.26
N ASP A 140 5.27 7.43 -3.38
CA ASP A 140 4.64 7.85 -4.63
C ASP A 140 3.95 6.68 -5.39
N SER A 141 3.98 5.46 -4.84
CA SER A 141 3.45 4.24 -5.47
C SER A 141 2.01 4.37 -5.94
N ARG A 142 1.14 5.11 -5.21
CA ARG A 142 -0.26 5.34 -5.63
C ARG A 142 -0.34 6.15 -6.92
N THR A 143 0.37 7.27 -6.97
CA THR A 143 0.39 8.16 -8.13
C THR A 143 1.16 7.55 -9.30
N ARG A 144 2.22 6.80 -9.01
CA ARG A 144 3.01 6.06 -9.99
C ARG A 144 2.19 4.97 -10.66
N LEU A 145 1.47 4.14 -9.88
CA LEU A 145 0.55 3.13 -10.42
C LEU A 145 -0.58 3.76 -11.24
N LYS A 146 -1.19 4.87 -10.76
CA LYS A 146 -2.20 5.61 -11.55
C LYS A 146 -1.63 6.08 -12.89
N ARG A 147 -0.41 6.63 -12.91
CA ARG A 147 0.27 7.07 -14.14
C ARG A 147 0.43 5.90 -15.10
N PHE A 148 1.03 4.79 -14.65
CA PHE A 148 1.25 3.62 -15.52
C PHE A 148 -0.06 3.01 -16.06
N LEU A 149 -1.13 2.98 -15.25
CA LEU A 149 -2.46 2.57 -15.72
C LEU A 149 -3.02 3.53 -16.77
N THR A 150 -2.88 4.83 -16.54
CA THR A 150 -3.35 5.87 -17.48
C THR A 150 -2.61 5.79 -18.81
N ASP A 151 -1.29 5.63 -18.77
CA ASP A 151 -0.43 5.47 -19.95
C ASP A 151 -0.78 4.20 -20.74
N ALA A 152 -1.28 3.17 -20.03
CA ALA A 152 -1.80 1.93 -20.62
C ALA A 152 -3.24 2.05 -21.18
N GLY A 153 -3.87 3.22 -21.10
CA GLY A 153 -5.26 3.43 -21.51
C GLY A 153 -6.31 2.93 -20.51
N VAL A 154 -5.92 2.56 -19.29
CA VAL A 154 -6.83 2.13 -18.23
C VAL A 154 -7.28 3.33 -17.40
N ARG A 155 -8.59 3.53 -17.27
CA ARG A 155 -9.15 4.64 -16.47
C ARG A 155 -9.07 4.33 -14.98
N ALA A 156 -8.01 4.81 -14.34
CA ALA A 156 -7.75 4.61 -12.91
C ALA A 156 -7.95 5.89 -12.08
N GLU A 157 -8.56 5.75 -10.91
CA GLU A 157 -8.73 6.85 -9.96
C GLU A 157 -8.21 6.53 -8.57
N ILE A 158 -7.69 7.55 -7.89
CA ILE A 158 -7.26 7.45 -6.49
C ILE A 158 -8.36 8.06 -5.62
N MET A 159 -8.88 7.29 -4.67
CA MET A 159 -9.75 7.85 -3.64
C MET A 159 -8.88 8.53 -2.58
N GLU A 160 -8.77 9.87 -2.65
CA GLU A 160 -7.96 10.63 -1.72
C GLU A 160 -8.46 10.56 -0.27
N ASP A 161 -7.52 10.69 0.66
CA ASP A 161 -7.79 10.64 2.10
C ASP A 161 -8.76 11.74 2.58
N THR A 162 -8.85 12.82 1.81
CA THR A 162 -9.71 13.99 2.03
C THR A 162 -11.18 13.71 1.73
N VAL A 163 -11.52 12.62 1.04
CA VAL A 163 -12.91 12.26 0.73
C VAL A 163 -13.63 11.82 2.03
N PRO A 164 -14.65 12.59 2.49
CA PRO A 164 -15.36 12.26 3.73
C PRO A 164 -16.10 10.92 3.62
N PRO A 165 -16.18 10.09 4.68
CA PRO A 165 -16.86 8.80 4.64
C PRO A 165 -18.27 8.83 4.04
N ARG A 166 -19.08 9.85 4.39
CA ARG A 166 -20.45 10.03 3.88
C ARG A 166 -20.55 10.29 2.37
N LYS A 167 -19.46 10.73 1.73
CA LYS A 167 -19.41 11.04 0.30
C LYS A 167 -18.75 9.95 -0.54
N ARG A 168 -18.23 8.88 0.08
CA ARG A 168 -17.45 7.86 -0.65
C ARG A 168 -18.30 7.07 -1.62
N GLU A 169 -19.51 6.69 -1.23
CA GLU A 169 -20.43 5.96 -2.13
C GLU A 169 -20.80 6.80 -3.35
N GLU A 170 -21.16 8.06 -3.14
CA GLU A 170 -21.44 9.02 -4.21
C GLU A 170 -20.21 9.24 -5.11
N TRP A 171 -19.03 9.40 -4.50
CA TRP A 171 -17.77 9.53 -5.23
C TRP A 171 -17.55 8.31 -6.14
N VAL A 172 -17.71 7.09 -5.62
CA VAL A 172 -17.55 5.86 -6.41
C VAL A 172 -18.56 5.81 -7.56
N ALA A 173 -19.84 6.04 -7.27
CA ALA A 173 -20.89 6.02 -8.30
C ALA A 173 -20.64 7.05 -9.42
N ASN A 174 -20.14 8.24 -9.07
CA ASN A 174 -19.84 9.29 -10.05
C ASN A 174 -18.68 8.89 -10.98
N HIS A 175 -17.57 8.37 -10.42
CA HIS A 175 -16.41 7.96 -11.22
C HIS A 175 -16.71 6.72 -12.07
N LEU A 176 -17.55 5.80 -11.57
CA LEU A 176 -18.02 4.67 -12.36
C LEU A 176 -18.87 5.12 -13.56
N ARG A 177 -19.75 6.12 -13.40
CA ARG A 177 -20.50 6.71 -14.51
C ARG A 177 -19.60 7.41 -15.53
N GLN A 178 -18.43 7.89 -15.09
CA GLN A 178 -17.39 8.44 -15.96
C GLN A 178 -16.49 7.35 -16.57
N GLY A 179 -16.76 6.08 -16.28
CA GLY A 179 -16.08 4.93 -16.87
C GLY A 179 -14.85 4.45 -16.11
N MET A 180 -14.63 4.83 -14.84
CA MET A 180 -13.56 4.30 -14.01
C MET A 180 -13.55 2.76 -14.00
N GLN A 181 -12.38 2.19 -14.27
CA GLN A 181 -12.12 0.74 -14.30
C GLN A 181 -11.34 0.27 -13.08
N VAL A 182 -10.47 1.13 -12.54
CA VAL A 182 -9.59 0.81 -11.41
C VAL A 182 -9.72 1.88 -10.34
N MET A 183 -9.89 1.48 -9.09
CA MET A 183 -9.91 2.39 -7.94
C MET A 183 -8.78 2.05 -6.99
N ILE A 184 -7.82 2.96 -6.82
CA ILE A 184 -6.69 2.82 -5.90
C ILE A 184 -7.09 3.43 -4.55
N VAL A 185 -6.95 2.66 -3.46
CA VAL A 185 -7.41 3.08 -2.12
C VAL A 185 -6.49 2.59 -1.00
N ASN A 186 -6.51 3.27 0.14
CA ASN A 186 -5.90 2.77 1.37
C ASN A 186 -6.91 1.89 2.14
N PRO A 187 -6.56 0.65 2.54
CA PRO A 187 -7.50 -0.26 3.20
C PRO A 187 -8.06 0.27 4.53
N ALA A 188 -7.31 1.11 5.26
CA ALA A 188 -7.81 1.76 6.49
C ALA A 188 -9.04 2.65 6.25
N LYS A 189 -9.33 3.00 4.99
CA LYS A 189 -10.54 3.74 4.62
C LYS A 189 -11.73 2.81 4.40
N ILE A 190 -11.51 1.54 4.10
CA ILE A 190 -12.56 0.56 3.84
C ILE A 190 -13.02 -0.12 5.14
N GLU A 191 -12.10 -0.37 6.07
CA GLU A 191 -12.34 -1.05 7.36
C GLU A 191 -13.45 -0.43 8.22
N LYS A 192 -13.75 0.88 8.09
CA LYS A 192 -14.76 1.55 8.92
C LYS A 192 -16.21 1.27 8.51
N GLY A 193 -16.48 0.24 7.71
CA GLY A 193 -17.85 -0.17 7.33
C GLY A 193 -18.63 0.85 6.48
N CYS A 194 -18.00 1.97 6.08
CA CYS A 194 -18.63 3.02 5.26
C CYS A 194 -18.14 3.03 3.80
N ALA A 195 -17.27 2.10 3.41
CA ALA A 195 -16.81 1.96 2.03
C ALA A 195 -16.61 0.49 1.60
N SER A 196 -17.17 -0.45 2.37
CA SER A 196 -16.84 -1.88 2.26
C SER A 196 -17.96 -2.64 1.54
N VAL A 197 -17.65 -3.16 0.35
CA VAL A 197 -18.28 -4.32 -0.34
C VAL A 197 -19.76 -4.22 -0.74
N ARG A 198 -20.51 -3.19 -0.32
CA ARG A 198 -21.91 -3.01 -0.76
C ARG A 198 -22.09 -2.41 -2.15
N THR A 199 -21.01 -1.93 -2.78
CA THR A 199 -21.10 -1.45 -4.15
C THR A 199 -21.01 -2.68 -5.08
N PRO A 200 -22.06 -3.01 -5.86
CA PRO A 200 -22.11 -4.16 -6.77
C PRO A 200 -21.19 -3.99 -7.99
N TYR A 201 -20.13 -3.22 -7.83
CA TYR A 201 -19.35 -2.61 -8.87
C TYR A 201 -17.90 -3.09 -8.87
N PHE A 202 -17.42 -3.71 -7.80
CA PHE A 202 -16.10 -4.33 -7.72
C PHE A 202 -16.35 -5.72 -7.12
N VAL A 203 -16.79 -6.63 -7.99
CA VAL A 203 -16.87 -8.06 -7.70
C VAL A 203 -15.68 -8.70 -8.39
#